data_AF-A0A9D4XJU3-F1
#
_entry.id   AF-A0A9D4XJU3-F1
#
_cell.length_a   1.000
_cell.length_b   1.000
_cell.length_c   1.000
_cell.angle_alpha   90.00
_cell.angle_beta   90.00
_cell.angle_gamma   90.00
#
_symmetry.space_group_name_H-M   'P 1'
#
loop_
_entity.id
_entity.type
_entity.pdbx_description
1 polymer ?
#
loop_
_entity_poly.entity_id
_entity_poly.type
_entity_poly.pdbx_seq_one_letter_code
_entity_poly.pdbx_strand_id
1 'polypeptide(L)'
;MGATLLHSCCTHNAVEVHFVVKDSGMVGLQLIGIVVIPVGQIYSGEKILGTYPILTSNGKPCKQGAVLSVSIQFIPVEKLTIYHQGVGEGPDYIGVPGTYFPLRKGGTVTLYQDAHVPDGCLPNVMLDHGMQYAHGKCWVDIFNAIRQAKHLVYIVGWSVWHKVRLLRDAGHSHGSDFTLGDLLKAKSQEGVRVLLLVWDDPTSRTILGFDTDGIMATHDEETRRFFKNSSVQVLLFPRIHGKRNSWARLQEVGPIFTHHQNTVFVDAEAENNRRKIVAFIGGLDLCDGRYDTPHHPLFRSLQTLHMDDYHNPTFTGSTGGCPREPWHDLHCKIDGPAAYDILTNFEECWLRAVKLTGKKRLYDDALLKIERVSNIIHVSDTPSVGDDNPETWHTQIFRSIDSTSVMGFPKEPKDALEKNLVCGKNVLIDMSIHTAYVKAIRAAQHYIYIESQYFIGSSYNWSEYKDLGANNLIPMEIALKIAEKIKANERFAVYIIIPMWPEGDPTGAATQRILFWQHKTMEMMYKTIYNTLVEVGLEAVFSPQDYLNFFCLGNREAVDMHENIVGSGIPPPPNTPQV
;
A
#
# COMPACT_ATOMS: atom_id res chain seq x y z
N MET A 1 -32.39 -13.34 -11.45
CA MET A 1 -32.16 -11.97 -10.95
C MET A 1 -31.59 -12.11 -9.55
N GLY A 2 -30.29 -11.88 -9.38
CA GLY A 2 -29.65 -11.95 -8.07
C GLY A 2 -29.80 -10.62 -7.34
N ALA A 3 -30.26 -10.65 -6.10
CA ALA A 3 -30.11 -9.52 -5.20
C ALA A 3 -28.61 -9.30 -4.94
N THR A 4 -28.12 -8.09 -5.15
CA THR A 4 -26.73 -7.70 -4.83
C THR A 4 -26.80 -6.77 -3.63
N LEU A 5 -26.26 -7.19 -2.49
CA LEU A 5 -26.10 -6.34 -1.31
C LEU A 5 -24.78 -5.59 -1.44
N LEU A 6 -24.80 -4.26 -1.40
CA LEU A 6 -23.58 -3.44 -1.45
C LEU A 6 -23.48 -2.63 -0.16
N HIS A 7 -22.35 -2.77 0.54
CA HIS A 7 -21.96 -1.86 1.61
C HIS A 7 -21.02 -0.82 1.03
N SER A 8 -21.50 0.41 0.89
CA SER A 8 -20.72 1.51 0.32
C SER A 8 -20.58 2.63 1.35
N CYS A 9 -19.35 3.01 1.67
CA CYS A 9 -19.08 4.23 2.41
C CYS A 9 -19.31 5.45 1.51
N CYS A 10 -19.84 6.54 2.07
CA CYS A 10 -20.10 7.77 1.32
C CYS A 10 -19.72 9.02 2.13
N THR A 11 -19.20 10.02 1.42
CA THR A 11 -18.81 11.36 1.92
C THR A 11 -19.19 12.43 0.89
N HIS A 12 -20.37 12.27 0.26
CA HIS A 12 -20.81 13.06 -0.90
C HIS A 12 -21.95 14.01 -0.51
N ASN A 13 -21.91 15.24 -1.03
CA ASN A 13 -23.09 16.10 -1.07
C ASN A 13 -23.95 15.70 -2.28
N ALA A 14 -25.15 15.19 -2.04
CA ALA A 14 -26.05 14.73 -3.09
C ALA A 14 -27.51 15.09 -2.77
N VAL A 15 -28.26 15.40 -3.82
CA VAL A 15 -29.73 15.58 -3.74
C VAL A 15 -30.48 14.32 -4.18
N GLU A 16 -29.81 13.46 -4.96
CA GLU A 16 -30.37 12.25 -5.56
C GLU A 16 -29.31 11.15 -5.64
N VAL A 17 -29.76 9.90 -5.57
CA VAL A 17 -28.97 8.69 -5.85
C VAL A 17 -29.42 8.12 -7.19
N HIS A 18 -28.47 7.97 -8.10
CA HIS A 18 -28.73 7.54 -9.48
C HIS A 18 -28.29 6.09 -9.67
N PHE A 19 -29.24 5.21 -10.00
CA PHE A 19 -28.97 3.83 -10.43
C PHE A 19 -28.98 3.78 -11.95
N VAL A 20 -27.79 3.70 -12.54
CA VAL A 20 -27.61 3.71 -14.00
C VAL A 20 -27.57 2.28 -14.53
N VAL A 21 -28.61 1.89 -15.29
CA VAL A 21 -28.73 0.56 -15.87
C VAL A 21 -28.12 0.55 -17.27
N LYS A 22 -27.15 -0.32 -17.51
CA LYS A 22 -26.42 -0.41 -18.78
C LYS A 22 -26.38 -1.86 -19.27
N ASP A 23 -26.43 -2.04 -20.58
CA ASP A 23 -26.09 -3.30 -21.24
C ASP A 23 -24.59 -3.34 -21.54
N SER A 24 -23.93 -4.44 -21.21
CA SER A 24 -22.53 -4.69 -21.53
C SER A 24 -22.42 -5.70 -22.68
N GLY A 25 -22.86 -5.29 -23.87
CA GLY A 25 -22.72 -6.07 -25.10
C GLY A 25 -21.29 -6.09 -25.65
N MET A 26 -21.06 -6.87 -26.71
CA MET A 26 -19.75 -7.00 -27.35
C MET A 26 -19.23 -5.70 -27.98
N VAL A 27 -20.12 -4.73 -28.26
CA VAL A 27 -19.82 -3.48 -28.99
C VAL A 27 -19.60 -2.28 -28.05
N GLY A 28 -19.86 -2.43 -26.74
CA GLY A 28 -19.66 -1.37 -25.75
C GLY A 28 -20.74 -1.34 -24.67
N LEU A 29 -20.60 -0.40 -23.72
CA LEU A 29 -21.63 -0.11 -22.73
C LEU A 29 -22.73 0.75 -23.36
N GLN A 30 -23.95 0.24 -23.45
CA GLN A 30 -25.11 1.01 -23.88
C GLN A 30 -25.98 1.36 -22.68
N LEU A 31 -26.35 2.64 -22.53
CA LEU A 31 -27.28 3.07 -21.49
C LEU A 31 -28.69 2.54 -21.81
N ILE A 32 -29.29 1.81 -20.87
CA ILE A 32 -30.70 1.37 -20.94
C ILE A 32 -31.59 2.45 -20.32
N GLY A 33 -31.18 2.97 -19.17
CA GLY A 33 -31.91 4.02 -18.46
C GLY A 33 -31.39 4.23 -17.04
N ILE A 34 -32.08 5.09 -16.30
CA ILE A 34 -31.71 5.56 -14.97
C ILE A 34 -32.92 5.45 -14.05
N VAL A 35 -32.68 5.03 -12.81
CA VAL A 35 -33.61 5.17 -11.69
C VAL A 35 -33.03 6.20 -10.72
N VAL A 36 -33.85 7.16 -10.32
CA VAL A 36 -33.44 8.27 -9.44
C VAL A 36 -34.20 8.16 -8.14
N ILE A 37 -33.49 8.12 -7.01
CA ILE A 37 -34.06 8.14 -5.67
C ILE A 37 -33.61 9.44 -4.97
N PRO A 38 -34.52 10.36 -4.61
CA PRO A 38 -34.17 11.56 -3.87
C PRO A 38 -33.54 11.24 -2.51
N VAL A 39 -32.47 11.95 -2.14
CA VAL A 39 -31.78 11.74 -0.85
C VAL A 39 -32.71 11.97 0.33
N GLY A 40 -33.68 12.89 0.22
CA GLY A 40 -34.70 13.10 1.25
C GLY A 40 -35.52 11.86 1.62
N GLN A 41 -35.62 10.85 0.74
CA GLN A 41 -36.30 9.57 1.03
C GLN A 41 -35.43 8.58 1.82
N ILE A 42 -34.12 8.73 1.78
CA ILE A 42 -33.17 7.82 2.46
C ILE A 42 -32.51 8.46 3.68
N TYR A 43 -32.51 9.79 3.78
CA TYR A 43 -31.79 10.54 4.81
C TYR A 43 -32.26 10.24 6.24
N SER A 44 -33.52 9.81 6.44
CA SER A 44 -34.03 9.38 7.75
C SER A 44 -33.29 8.17 8.34
N GLY A 45 -32.64 7.38 7.46
CA GLY A 45 -31.97 6.14 7.78
C GLY A 45 -32.90 4.93 7.91
N GLU A 46 -34.18 5.08 7.60
CA GLU A 46 -35.09 3.95 7.43
C GLU A 46 -34.74 3.16 6.17
N LYS A 47 -34.92 1.83 6.24
CA LYS A 47 -34.71 0.97 5.09
C LYS A 47 -35.88 1.11 4.13
N ILE A 48 -35.61 1.59 2.91
CA ILE A 48 -36.61 1.63 1.86
C ILE A 48 -36.52 0.39 1.00
N LEU A 49 -37.68 -0.13 0.59
CA LEU A 49 -37.84 -1.18 -0.41
C LEU A 49 -38.83 -0.67 -1.45
N GLY A 50 -38.38 -0.49 -2.69
CA GLY A 50 -39.20 0.09 -3.74
C GLY A 50 -38.94 -0.53 -5.10
N THR A 51 -39.94 -0.45 -5.97
CA THR A 51 -39.85 -0.85 -7.38
C THR A 51 -40.07 0.37 -8.24
N TYR A 52 -39.05 0.75 -9.01
CA TYR A 52 -38.99 2.02 -9.72
C TYR A 52 -38.92 1.77 -11.24
N PRO A 53 -39.68 2.52 -12.06
CA PRO A 53 -39.58 2.41 -13.51
C PRO A 53 -38.20 2.86 -13.99
N ILE A 54 -37.61 2.12 -14.92
CA ILE A 54 -36.33 2.51 -15.54
C ILE A 54 -36.63 3.57 -16.60
N LEU A 55 -36.10 4.78 -16.43
CA LEU A 55 -36.38 5.92 -17.31
C LEU A 55 -35.24 6.16 -18.30
N THR A 56 -35.59 6.53 -19.53
CA THR A 56 -34.63 7.03 -20.54
C THR A 56 -34.17 8.44 -20.21
N SER A 57 -33.19 8.96 -20.96
CA SER A 57 -32.74 10.36 -20.85
C SER A 57 -33.86 11.40 -21.00
N ASN A 58 -34.97 11.02 -21.64
CA ASN A 58 -36.12 11.90 -21.88
C ASN A 58 -37.20 11.75 -20.79
N GLY A 59 -36.90 11.07 -19.67
CA GLY A 59 -37.81 10.87 -18.54
C GLY A 59 -38.95 9.87 -18.80
N LYS A 60 -38.99 9.22 -19.97
CA LYS A 60 -40.01 8.21 -20.31
C LYS A 60 -39.52 6.80 -19.96
N PRO A 61 -40.40 5.87 -19.55
CA PRO A 61 -40.04 4.47 -19.32
C PRO A 61 -39.33 3.87 -20.53
N CYS A 62 -38.21 3.17 -20.31
CA CYS A 62 -37.42 2.59 -21.40
C CYS A 62 -38.15 1.47 -22.15
N LYS A 63 -38.99 0.72 -21.43
CA LYS A 63 -39.91 -0.28 -21.97
C LYS A 63 -41.06 -0.46 -20.98
N GLN A 64 -42.23 -0.79 -21.48
CA GLN A 64 -43.38 -1.11 -20.62
C GLN A 64 -43.02 -2.29 -19.69
N GLY A 65 -43.20 -2.10 -18.38
CA GLY A 65 -42.87 -3.10 -17.34
C GLY A 65 -41.38 -3.19 -16.96
N ALA A 66 -40.49 -2.40 -17.56
CA ALA A 66 -39.08 -2.37 -17.16
C ALA A 66 -38.92 -1.58 -15.85
N VAL A 67 -38.64 -2.31 -14.77
CA VAL A 67 -38.50 -1.78 -13.42
C VAL A 67 -37.22 -2.27 -12.75
N LEU A 68 -36.71 -1.50 -11.80
CA LEU A 68 -35.64 -1.87 -10.89
C LEU A 68 -36.19 -1.91 -9.47
N SER A 69 -36.10 -3.06 -8.83
CA SER A 69 -36.39 -3.20 -7.40
C SER A 69 -35.13 -2.94 -6.59
N VAL A 70 -35.19 -1.97 -5.68
CA VAL A 70 -34.06 -1.52 -4.85
C VAL A 70 -34.44 -1.66 -3.38
N SER A 71 -33.51 -2.18 -2.57
CA SER A 71 -33.54 -2.01 -1.13
C SER A 71 -32.30 -1.22 -0.70
N ILE A 72 -32.51 -0.07 -0.08
CA ILE A 72 -31.42 0.84 0.32
C ILE A 72 -31.71 1.40 1.71
N GLN A 73 -30.65 1.54 2.50
CA GLN A 73 -30.68 2.16 3.81
C GLN A 73 -29.42 3.01 3.95
N PHE A 74 -29.59 4.24 4.42
CA PHE A 74 -28.47 5.09 4.82
C PHE A 74 -28.24 4.92 6.32
N ILE A 75 -26.97 4.71 6.72
CA ILE A 75 -26.60 4.64 8.13
C ILE A 75 -25.66 5.82 8.39
N PRO A 76 -26.13 6.86 9.11
CA PRO A 76 -25.29 7.96 9.55
C PRO A 76 -24.11 7.46 10.38
N VAL A 77 -22.96 8.10 10.25
CA VAL A 77 -21.71 7.65 10.88
C VAL A 77 -21.81 7.66 12.41
N GLU A 78 -22.60 8.58 12.96
CA GLU A 78 -22.83 8.77 14.39
C GLU A 78 -23.60 7.61 15.02
N LYS A 79 -24.30 6.79 14.22
CA LYS A 79 -24.97 5.56 14.66
C LYS A 79 -24.01 4.36 14.74
N LEU A 80 -22.78 4.48 14.25
CA LEU A 80 -21.79 3.41 14.31
C LEU A 80 -21.09 3.43 15.67
N THR A 81 -21.10 2.32 16.41
CA THR A 81 -20.47 2.25 17.75
C THR A 81 -18.98 2.60 17.75
N ILE A 82 -18.27 2.19 16.70
CA ILE A 82 -16.84 2.49 16.48
C ILE A 82 -16.53 3.99 16.41
N TYR A 83 -17.54 4.82 16.13
CA TYR A 83 -17.37 6.27 16.00
C TYR A 83 -17.14 6.95 17.36
N HIS A 84 -17.71 6.40 18.43
CA HIS A 84 -17.64 7.00 19.78
C HIS A 84 -16.55 6.38 20.66
N GLN A 85 -16.13 5.16 20.35
CA GLN A 85 -15.29 4.33 21.25
C GLN A 85 -13.85 4.14 20.75
N GLY A 86 -13.46 4.79 19.66
CA GLY A 86 -12.13 4.56 19.10
C GLY A 86 -12.02 3.25 18.30
N VAL A 87 -10.78 2.84 18.02
CA VAL A 87 -10.51 1.49 17.53
C VAL A 87 -10.85 0.55 18.68
N GLY A 88 -11.98 -0.15 18.56
CA GLY A 88 -12.57 -0.90 19.67
C GLY A 88 -11.57 -1.78 20.44
N GLU A 89 -11.76 -1.85 21.76
CA GLU A 89 -10.92 -2.59 22.70
C GLU A 89 -11.64 -3.86 23.20
N GLY A 90 -10.87 -4.81 23.69
CA GLY A 90 -11.39 -6.00 24.37
C GLY A 90 -11.70 -7.21 23.47
N PRO A 91 -12.14 -8.33 24.09
CA PRO A 91 -12.26 -9.63 23.43
C PRO A 91 -13.33 -9.69 22.34
N ASP A 92 -14.26 -8.75 22.31
CA ASP A 92 -15.33 -8.71 21.29
C ASP A 92 -14.95 -7.87 20.06
N TYR A 93 -13.75 -7.27 20.02
CA TYR A 93 -13.32 -6.53 18.84
C TYR A 93 -13.10 -7.47 17.64
N ILE A 94 -13.87 -7.24 16.58
CA ILE A 94 -13.89 -8.09 15.38
C ILE A 94 -13.02 -7.58 14.21
N GLY A 95 -12.30 -6.47 14.40
CA GLY A 95 -11.55 -5.84 13.30
C GLY A 95 -12.46 -5.16 12.27
N VAL A 96 -11.93 -4.88 11.08
CA VAL A 96 -12.70 -4.36 9.93
C VAL A 96 -13.61 -5.50 9.44
N PRO A 97 -14.95 -5.32 9.50
CA PRO A 97 -15.87 -6.40 9.19
C PRO A 97 -15.90 -6.72 7.69
N GLY A 98 -16.14 -7.99 7.38
CA GLY A 98 -16.41 -8.47 6.02
C GLY A 98 -15.23 -8.36 5.06
N THR A 99 -13.99 -8.20 5.50
CA THR A 99 -12.82 -8.21 4.60
C THR A 99 -12.39 -9.63 4.24
N TYR A 100 -11.60 -9.78 3.17
CA TYR A 100 -11.15 -11.08 2.68
C TYR A 100 -10.40 -11.91 3.74
N PHE A 101 -9.53 -11.25 4.51
CA PHE A 101 -8.86 -11.82 5.67
C PHE A 101 -9.47 -11.29 6.97
N PRO A 102 -9.77 -12.17 7.95
CA PRO A 102 -10.35 -11.77 9.23
C PRO A 102 -9.27 -11.19 10.15
N LEU A 103 -9.70 -10.56 11.26
CA LEU A 103 -8.79 -10.23 12.36
C LEU A 103 -8.20 -11.52 12.94
N ARG A 104 -6.87 -11.60 13.01
CA ARG A 104 -6.15 -12.67 13.70
C ARG A 104 -5.74 -12.20 15.08
N LYS A 105 -6.16 -12.94 16.10
CA LYS A 105 -5.76 -12.69 17.48
C LYS A 105 -4.50 -13.48 17.82
N GLY A 106 -3.67 -12.91 18.68
CA GLY A 106 -2.40 -13.50 19.07
C GLY A 106 -1.30 -13.24 18.05
N GLY A 107 -0.07 -13.10 18.53
CA GLY A 107 1.11 -12.80 17.72
C GLY A 107 1.79 -11.51 18.16
N THR A 108 2.79 -11.11 17.40
CA THR A 108 3.59 -9.91 17.63
C THR A 108 3.81 -9.16 16.31
N VAL A 109 3.90 -7.84 16.44
CA VAL A 109 4.29 -6.96 15.34
C VAL A 109 5.55 -6.22 15.77
N THR A 110 6.62 -6.36 14.98
CA THR A 110 7.80 -5.50 15.12
C THR A 110 7.69 -4.38 14.09
N LEU A 111 7.68 -3.13 14.54
CA LEU A 111 7.67 -1.95 13.68
C LEU A 111 9.12 -1.53 13.38
N TYR A 112 9.38 -1.18 12.12
CA TYR A 112 10.67 -0.70 11.66
C TYR A 112 10.54 0.72 11.11
N GLN A 113 11.43 1.59 11.59
CA GLN A 113 11.73 2.89 11.01
C GLN A 113 13.01 2.72 10.18
N ASP A 114 12.93 3.04 8.90
CA ASP A 114 14.00 2.88 7.92
C ASP A 114 14.49 1.42 7.76
N ALA A 115 15.46 1.22 6.87
CA ALA A 115 16.09 -0.08 6.68
C ALA A 115 16.94 -0.49 7.90
N HIS A 116 17.52 0.49 8.61
CA HIS A 116 18.40 0.25 9.74
C HIS A 116 18.39 1.40 10.76
N VAL A 117 18.26 1.07 12.05
CA VAL A 117 18.39 2.02 13.15
C VAL A 117 19.65 1.67 13.96
N PRO A 118 20.72 2.48 13.90
CA PRO A 118 21.90 2.28 14.75
C PRO A 118 21.56 2.40 16.25
N ASP A 119 22.29 1.69 17.10
CA ASP A 119 22.06 1.76 18.55
C ASP A 119 22.35 3.16 19.08
N GLY A 120 21.43 3.70 19.90
CA GLY A 120 21.55 5.02 20.51
C GLY A 120 21.33 6.22 19.58
N CYS A 121 20.94 6.02 18.31
CA CYS A 121 20.68 7.13 17.40
C CYS A 121 19.33 7.84 17.65
N LEU A 122 18.37 7.13 18.22
CA LEU A 122 17.03 7.63 18.57
C LEU A 122 16.89 7.76 20.10
N PRO A 123 16.04 8.69 20.59
CA PRO A 123 15.86 8.90 22.01
C PRO A 123 15.21 7.68 22.68
N ASN A 124 15.55 7.43 23.94
CA ASN A 124 14.87 6.41 24.73
C ASN A 124 13.41 6.82 24.98
N VAL A 125 12.48 5.95 24.60
CA VAL A 125 11.05 6.12 24.85
C VAL A 125 10.60 5.11 25.89
N MET A 126 10.03 5.59 26.99
CA MET A 126 9.43 4.76 28.03
C MET A 126 7.98 4.44 27.65
N LEU A 127 7.63 3.15 27.73
CA LEU A 127 6.29 2.62 27.53
C LEU A 127 5.65 2.31 28.89
N ASP A 128 4.41 1.84 28.84
CA ASP A 128 3.69 1.34 30.02
C ASP A 128 4.47 0.24 30.74
N HIS A 129 4.20 0.08 32.03
CA HIS A 129 4.88 -0.86 32.93
C HIS A 129 6.40 -0.67 33.03
N GLY A 130 6.93 0.49 32.63
CA GLY A 130 8.36 0.80 32.72
C GLY A 130 9.21 0.11 31.66
N MET A 131 8.58 -0.40 30.59
CA MET A 131 9.29 -1.00 29.45
C MET A 131 9.96 0.09 28.62
N GLN A 132 11.12 -0.22 28.03
CA GLN A 132 11.78 0.67 27.06
C GLN A 132 11.43 0.24 25.64
N TYR A 133 11.11 1.21 24.78
CA TYR A 133 10.89 0.94 23.37
C TYR A 133 12.21 0.51 22.70
N ALA A 134 12.21 -0.67 22.11
CA ALA A 134 13.34 -1.18 21.34
C ALA A 134 13.11 -0.91 19.85
N HIS A 135 13.99 -0.10 19.25
CA HIS A 135 13.94 0.17 17.81
C HIS A 135 14.38 -1.08 17.01
N GLY A 136 13.54 -1.52 16.08
CA GLY A 136 13.85 -2.67 15.23
C GLY A 136 14.88 -2.32 14.13
N LYS A 137 15.62 -3.32 13.66
CA LYS A 137 16.63 -3.18 12.58
C LYS A 137 16.19 -3.98 11.35
N CYS A 138 15.36 -3.37 10.49
CA CYS A 138 14.60 -4.08 9.43
C CYS A 138 15.45 -5.05 8.60
N TRP A 139 16.46 -4.55 7.90
CA TRP A 139 17.25 -5.35 6.97
C TRP A 139 18.18 -6.34 7.69
N VAL A 140 18.57 -6.05 8.93
CA VAL A 140 19.29 -6.99 9.80
C VAL A 140 18.40 -8.18 10.15
N ASP A 141 17.16 -7.91 10.54
CA ASP A 141 16.17 -8.94 10.86
C ASP A 141 15.81 -9.77 9.62
N ILE A 142 15.62 -9.14 8.44
CA ILE A 142 15.38 -9.84 7.17
C ILE A 142 16.58 -10.74 6.81
N PHE A 143 17.81 -10.22 6.90
CA PHE A 143 19.02 -11.01 6.62
C PHE A 143 19.11 -12.24 7.53
N ASN A 144 18.94 -12.04 8.83
CA ASN A 144 18.99 -13.12 9.81
C ASN A 144 17.89 -14.15 9.58
N ALA A 145 16.67 -13.69 9.28
CA ALA A 145 15.52 -14.54 8.98
C ALA A 145 15.78 -15.43 7.74
N ILE A 146 16.28 -14.84 6.64
CA ILE A 146 16.65 -15.60 5.42
C ILE A 146 17.77 -16.60 5.71
N ARG A 147 18.81 -16.17 6.43
CA ARG A 147 19.96 -17.02 6.79
C ARG A 147 19.52 -18.25 7.61
N GLN A 148 18.59 -18.06 8.55
CA GLN A 148 18.11 -19.09 9.46
C GLN A 148 17.02 -19.98 8.88
N ALA A 149 16.38 -19.59 7.77
CA ALA A 149 15.34 -20.37 7.09
C ALA A 149 15.81 -21.79 6.75
N LYS A 150 14.90 -22.77 6.86
CA LYS A 150 15.18 -24.18 6.60
C LYS A 150 14.25 -24.80 5.57
N HIS A 151 13.10 -24.19 5.29
CA HIS A 151 12.11 -24.72 4.38
C HIS A 151 11.81 -23.77 3.22
N LEU A 152 11.53 -22.49 3.51
CA LEU A 152 11.15 -21.52 2.48
C LEU A 152 11.74 -20.13 2.70
N VAL A 153 12.00 -19.46 1.57
CA VAL A 153 12.22 -18.01 1.47
C VAL A 153 11.44 -17.52 0.26
N TYR A 154 10.32 -16.85 0.46
CA TYR A 154 9.55 -16.24 -0.63
C TYR A 154 9.69 -14.72 -0.58
N ILE A 155 9.77 -14.07 -1.74
CA ILE A 155 9.92 -12.62 -1.85
C ILE A 155 8.97 -12.09 -2.92
N VAL A 156 8.26 -11.02 -2.61
CA VAL A 156 7.52 -10.18 -3.57
C VAL A 156 8.11 -8.79 -3.51
N GLY A 157 8.33 -8.17 -4.67
CA GLY A 157 8.76 -6.79 -4.75
C GLY A 157 8.27 -6.13 -6.03
N TRP A 158 8.07 -4.82 -5.94
CA TRP A 158 7.97 -3.98 -7.12
C TRP A 158 9.32 -3.98 -7.87
N SER A 159 10.42 -3.96 -7.11
CA SER A 159 11.77 -4.20 -7.62
C SER A 159 12.55 -5.07 -6.63
N VAL A 160 13.35 -5.99 -7.14
CA VAL A 160 14.31 -6.76 -6.33
C VAL A 160 15.64 -6.69 -7.02
N TRP A 161 16.69 -6.25 -6.32
CA TRP A 161 18.02 -6.14 -6.88
C TRP A 161 18.97 -7.14 -6.22
N HIS A 162 19.46 -8.10 -7.01
CA HIS A 162 20.32 -9.17 -6.49
C HIS A 162 21.63 -8.68 -5.85
N LYS A 163 22.14 -7.50 -6.23
CA LYS A 163 23.41 -6.96 -5.69
C LYS A 163 23.28 -6.26 -4.35
N VAL A 164 22.06 -5.96 -3.90
CA VAL A 164 21.85 -5.20 -2.67
C VAL A 164 22.45 -5.93 -1.46
N ARG A 165 23.12 -5.20 -0.58
CA ARG A 165 23.65 -5.71 0.70
C ARG A 165 22.74 -5.29 1.84
N LEU A 166 22.21 -6.27 2.57
CA LEU A 166 21.30 -6.04 3.70
C LEU A 166 22.04 -5.57 4.96
N LEU A 167 23.31 -5.97 5.13
CA LEU A 167 24.17 -5.58 6.24
C LEU A 167 25.29 -4.68 5.69
N ARG A 168 25.40 -3.45 6.21
CA ARG A 168 26.42 -2.48 5.78
C ARG A 168 27.23 -1.84 6.91
N ASP A 169 26.71 -1.86 8.12
CA ASP A 169 27.41 -1.30 9.28
C ASP A 169 28.60 -2.18 9.73
N ALA A 170 29.67 -1.53 10.18
CA ALA A 170 30.95 -2.12 10.56
C ALA A 170 30.85 -3.16 11.70
N GLY A 171 29.77 -3.11 12.50
CA GLY A 171 29.50 -4.09 13.55
C GLY A 171 29.17 -5.51 13.06
N HIS A 172 28.96 -5.71 11.75
CA HIS A 172 28.51 -6.98 11.16
C HIS A 172 29.55 -7.63 10.23
N SER A 173 30.81 -7.73 10.68
CA SER A 173 31.94 -8.30 9.91
C SER A 173 31.69 -9.72 9.38
N HIS A 174 30.80 -10.49 10.00
CA HIS A 174 30.35 -11.80 9.52
C HIS A 174 29.01 -11.70 8.77
N GLY A 175 29.05 -11.28 7.50
CA GLY A 175 27.87 -11.28 6.63
C GLY A 175 27.75 -10.10 5.67
N SER A 176 28.48 -9.01 5.91
CA SER A 176 28.49 -7.79 5.08
C SER A 176 28.89 -8.01 3.62
N ASP A 177 29.66 -9.07 3.35
CA ASP A 177 30.12 -9.38 1.99
C ASP A 177 29.04 -10.02 1.11
N PHE A 178 27.98 -10.57 1.70
CA PHE A 178 26.92 -11.24 0.95
C PHE A 178 25.97 -10.23 0.32
N THR A 179 25.86 -10.31 -1.01
CA THR A 179 24.71 -9.75 -1.70
C THR A 179 23.45 -10.58 -1.40
N LEU A 180 22.27 -9.98 -1.56
CA LEU A 180 21.00 -10.69 -1.48
C LEU A 180 20.98 -11.90 -2.44
N GLY A 181 21.50 -11.72 -3.64
CA GLY A 181 21.61 -12.76 -4.66
C GLY A 181 22.41 -13.98 -4.20
N ASP A 182 23.57 -13.74 -3.60
CA ASP A 182 24.44 -14.81 -3.10
C ASP A 182 23.80 -15.54 -1.92
N LEU A 183 23.20 -14.79 -0.99
CA LEU A 183 22.48 -15.35 0.15
C LEU A 183 21.35 -16.29 -0.32
N LEU A 184 20.52 -15.85 -1.26
CA LEU A 184 19.41 -16.64 -1.78
C LEU A 184 19.87 -17.88 -2.56
N LYS A 185 20.96 -17.79 -3.33
CA LYS A 185 21.59 -18.96 -3.98
C LYS A 185 22.09 -19.96 -2.96
N ALA A 186 22.78 -19.51 -1.91
CA ALA A 186 23.28 -20.38 -0.85
C ALA A 186 22.14 -21.12 -0.13
N LYS A 187 21.08 -20.40 0.27
CA LYS A 187 19.89 -21.03 0.88
C LYS A 187 19.24 -22.05 -0.03
N SER A 188 19.14 -21.74 -1.33
CA SER A 188 18.57 -22.68 -2.29
C SER A 188 19.43 -23.94 -2.47
N GLN A 189 20.76 -23.83 -2.38
CA GLN A 189 21.68 -24.97 -2.41
C GLN A 189 21.61 -25.84 -1.13
N GLU A 190 21.25 -25.25 0.02
CA GLU A 190 20.95 -25.98 1.26
C GLU A 190 19.60 -26.76 1.20
N GLY A 191 18.84 -26.61 0.12
CA GLY A 191 17.54 -27.27 -0.07
C GLY A 191 16.33 -26.42 0.32
N VAL A 192 16.54 -25.17 0.73
CA VAL A 192 15.45 -24.23 1.03
C VAL A 192 14.73 -23.85 -0.28
N ARG A 193 13.40 -23.84 -0.26
CA ARG A 193 12.60 -23.41 -1.42
C ARG A 193 12.62 -21.89 -1.53
N VAL A 194 13.29 -21.38 -2.57
CA VAL A 194 13.40 -19.92 -2.79
C VAL A 194 12.59 -19.50 -4.01
N LEU A 195 11.55 -18.67 -3.78
CA LEU A 195 10.63 -18.19 -4.82
C LEU A 195 10.56 -16.66 -4.83
N LEU A 196 10.77 -16.04 -5.97
CA LEU A 196 10.68 -14.59 -6.17
C LEU A 196 9.55 -14.29 -7.15
N LEU A 197 8.62 -13.41 -6.74
CA LEU A 197 7.57 -12.86 -7.57
C LEU A 197 7.82 -11.36 -7.74
N VAL A 198 8.42 -10.97 -8.86
CA VAL A 198 8.83 -9.58 -9.12
C VAL A 198 7.89 -8.98 -10.16
N TRP A 199 7.53 -7.71 -10.04
CA TRP A 199 6.76 -7.04 -11.08
C TRP A 199 7.51 -7.08 -12.44
N ASP A 200 6.78 -7.39 -13.52
CA ASP A 200 7.29 -7.39 -14.89
C ASP A 200 7.14 -5.97 -15.46
N ASP A 201 8.23 -5.19 -15.50
CA ASP A 201 8.20 -3.87 -16.12
C ASP A 201 8.07 -4.05 -17.64
N PRO A 202 6.93 -3.68 -18.26
CA PRO A 202 6.74 -3.90 -19.68
C PRO A 202 7.69 -3.10 -20.57
N THR A 203 8.41 -2.11 -20.00
CA THR A 203 9.42 -1.27 -20.64
C THR A 203 10.86 -1.79 -20.47
N SER A 204 11.11 -2.68 -19.51
CA SER A 204 12.36 -3.42 -19.36
C SER A 204 12.40 -4.60 -20.35
N ARG A 205 13.06 -4.46 -21.51
CA ARG A 205 13.12 -5.54 -22.52
C ARG A 205 14.53 -5.77 -23.02
N THR A 206 14.89 -7.05 -23.18
CA THR A 206 16.01 -7.42 -24.04
C THR A 206 15.52 -7.51 -25.49
N ILE A 207 15.93 -6.55 -26.32
CA ILE A 207 15.66 -6.58 -27.76
C ILE A 207 16.98 -6.89 -28.47
N LEU A 208 17.01 -7.99 -29.23
CA LEU A 208 18.18 -8.41 -30.03
C LEU A 208 19.49 -8.53 -29.22
N GLY A 209 19.41 -8.89 -27.94
CA GLY A 209 20.57 -9.05 -27.06
C GLY A 209 21.07 -7.77 -26.40
N PHE A 210 20.41 -6.63 -26.65
CA PHE A 210 20.65 -5.39 -25.93
C PHE A 210 19.55 -5.18 -24.89
N ASP A 211 19.98 -4.85 -23.68
CA ASP A 211 19.07 -4.55 -22.58
C ASP A 211 18.64 -3.08 -22.66
N THR A 212 17.34 -2.85 -22.56
CA THR A 212 16.82 -1.52 -22.27
C THR A 212 16.51 -1.47 -20.79
N ASP A 213 17.16 -0.57 -20.06
CA ASP A 213 16.75 -0.22 -18.70
C ASP A 213 15.31 0.30 -18.76
N GLY A 214 14.43 -0.27 -17.95
CA GLY A 214 13.03 0.13 -17.90
C GLY A 214 12.89 1.60 -17.51
N ILE A 215 11.83 2.25 -18.00
CA ILE A 215 11.54 3.67 -17.70
C ILE A 215 11.27 3.85 -16.20
N MET A 216 10.94 2.78 -15.49
CA MET A 216 10.60 2.78 -14.07
C MET A 216 11.78 2.40 -13.15
N ALA A 217 13.01 2.31 -13.67
CA ALA A 217 14.21 2.02 -12.88
C ALA A 217 14.10 0.75 -12.00
N THR A 218 13.49 -0.32 -12.51
CA THR A 218 13.41 -1.62 -11.84
C THR A 218 14.52 -2.57 -12.30
N HIS A 219 14.84 -3.55 -11.45
CA HIS A 219 15.89 -4.56 -11.71
C HIS A 219 15.31 -5.96 -12.03
N ASP A 220 14.07 -6.02 -12.51
CA ASP A 220 13.29 -7.24 -12.70
C ASP A 220 13.96 -8.25 -13.65
N GLU A 221 14.31 -7.81 -14.85
CA GLU A 221 14.97 -8.65 -15.85
C GLU A 221 16.42 -9.02 -15.47
N GLU A 222 17.17 -8.08 -14.88
CA GLU A 222 18.54 -8.32 -14.38
C GLU A 222 18.54 -9.42 -13.32
N THR A 223 17.68 -9.30 -12.31
CA THR A 223 17.54 -10.25 -11.21
C THR A 223 17.09 -11.62 -11.71
N ARG A 224 16.11 -11.68 -12.64
CA ARG A 224 15.70 -12.96 -13.25
C ARG A 224 16.87 -13.67 -13.92
N ARG A 225 17.72 -12.95 -14.65
CA ARG A 225 18.87 -13.53 -15.35
C ARG A 225 19.94 -14.04 -14.39
N PHE A 226 20.21 -13.30 -13.31
CA PHE A 226 21.17 -13.72 -12.30
C PHE A 226 20.83 -15.10 -11.70
N PHE A 227 19.55 -15.41 -11.53
CA PHE A 227 19.08 -16.69 -10.96
C PHE A 227 18.79 -17.80 -11.98
N LYS A 228 18.87 -17.53 -13.29
CA LYS A 228 18.44 -18.45 -14.38
C LYS A 228 19.03 -19.87 -14.28
N ASN A 229 20.27 -20.00 -13.81
CA ASN A 229 20.99 -21.26 -13.68
C ASN A 229 21.14 -21.72 -12.21
N SER A 230 20.24 -21.28 -11.34
CA SER A 230 20.18 -21.68 -9.94
C SER A 230 18.86 -22.38 -9.63
N SER A 231 18.76 -22.94 -8.42
CA SER A 231 17.52 -23.54 -7.92
C SER A 231 16.50 -22.49 -7.42
N VAL A 232 16.88 -21.21 -7.40
CA VAL A 232 15.98 -20.07 -7.11
C VAL A 232 15.03 -19.86 -8.29
N GLN A 233 13.72 -19.80 -8.00
CA GLN A 233 12.72 -19.62 -9.04
C GLN A 233 12.22 -18.17 -9.05
N VAL A 234 12.42 -17.49 -10.17
CA VAL A 234 11.94 -16.12 -10.38
C VAL A 234 10.81 -16.10 -11.39
N LEU A 235 9.67 -15.52 -11.01
CA LEU A 235 8.57 -15.21 -11.89
C LEU A 235 8.42 -13.69 -12.00
N LEU A 236 8.50 -13.19 -13.23
CA LEU A 236 8.05 -11.83 -13.53
C LEU A 236 6.55 -11.86 -13.69
N PHE A 237 5.88 -10.95 -12.99
CA PHE A 237 4.44 -10.90 -12.89
C PHE A 237 3.92 -9.64 -13.58
N PRO A 238 3.35 -9.75 -14.79
CA PRO A 238 2.75 -8.58 -15.44
C PRO A 238 1.43 -8.19 -14.77
N ARG A 239 1.21 -6.89 -14.65
CA ARG A 239 -0.08 -6.34 -14.24
C ARG A 239 -0.96 -6.15 -15.48
N ILE A 240 -1.99 -6.98 -15.60
CA ILE A 240 -2.89 -6.99 -16.76
C ILE A 240 -4.24 -6.38 -16.38
N HIS A 241 -4.67 -5.37 -17.13
CA HIS A 241 -6.03 -4.83 -16.97
C HIS A 241 -7.09 -5.77 -17.55
N GLY A 242 -8.23 -5.90 -16.89
CA GLY A 242 -9.35 -6.74 -17.37
C GLY A 242 -9.74 -6.41 -18.82
N LYS A 243 -9.82 -7.43 -19.69
CA LYS A 243 -10.23 -7.28 -21.10
C LYS A 243 -11.63 -6.66 -21.17
N ARG A 244 -11.79 -5.56 -21.93
CA ARG A 244 -13.03 -4.86 -22.34
C ARG A 244 -13.39 -3.53 -21.64
N ASN A 245 -12.42 -2.68 -21.33
CA ASN A 245 -12.69 -1.24 -21.48
C ASN A 245 -12.48 -0.85 -22.96
N SER A 246 -13.21 0.17 -23.43
CA SER A 246 -13.21 0.61 -24.84
C SER A 246 -11.79 0.67 -25.40
N TRP A 247 -11.61 0.24 -26.66
CA TRP A 247 -10.32 0.26 -27.36
C TRP A 247 -9.55 1.60 -27.20
N ALA A 248 -10.27 2.72 -27.10
CA ALA A 248 -9.72 4.04 -26.81
C ALA A 248 -9.08 4.18 -25.42
N ARG A 249 -9.67 3.63 -24.35
CA ARG A 249 -9.05 3.62 -23.00
C ARG A 249 -7.92 2.59 -22.90
N LEU A 250 -7.90 1.56 -23.75
CA LEU A 250 -6.81 0.59 -23.77
C LEU A 250 -5.50 1.23 -24.29
N GLN A 251 -5.61 2.21 -25.19
CA GLN A 251 -4.48 3.00 -25.69
C GLN A 251 -4.01 4.09 -24.72
N GLU A 252 -4.91 4.65 -23.90
CA GLU A 252 -4.55 5.66 -22.88
C GLU A 252 -4.01 5.06 -21.56
N VAL A 253 -4.28 3.78 -21.26
CA VAL A 253 -4.06 3.18 -19.92
C VAL A 253 -3.02 2.04 -19.88
N GLY A 254 -2.47 1.60 -21.02
CA GLY A 254 -1.32 0.66 -21.01
C GLY A 254 -0.01 1.45 -21.16
N PRO A 255 1.00 1.37 -20.25
CA PRO A 255 1.24 0.48 -19.09
C PRO A 255 1.42 1.27 -17.78
N ILE A 256 0.39 1.46 -16.95
CA ILE A 256 0.47 2.42 -15.82
C ILE A 256 0.33 1.77 -14.43
N PHE A 257 -0.18 0.54 -14.32
CA PHE A 257 -0.31 -0.14 -13.03
C PHE A 257 0.76 -1.19 -12.82
N THR A 258 1.24 -1.31 -11.59
CA THR A 258 2.30 -2.23 -11.18
C THR A 258 1.77 -3.23 -10.14
N HIS A 259 2.54 -4.28 -9.87
CA HIS A 259 2.42 -4.97 -8.58
C HIS A 259 3.37 -4.28 -7.61
N HIS A 260 2.81 -3.67 -6.57
CA HIS A 260 3.54 -2.80 -5.63
C HIS A 260 3.56 -3.39 -4.22
N GLN A 261 3.55 -4.72 -4.12
CA GLN A 261 3.57 -5.42 -2.84
C GLN A 261 5.01 -5.79 -2.51
N ASN A 262 5.45 -5.48 -1.29
CA ASN A 262 6.82 -5.67 -0.86
C ASN A 262 6.78 -6.57 0.37
N THR A 263 7.10 -7.85 0.17
CA THR A 263 6.98 -8.85 1.24
C THR A 263 8.11 -9.87 1.20
N VAL A 264 8.54 -10.31 2.39
CA VAL A 264 9.49 -11.42 2.56
C VAL A 264 8.87 -12.43 3.51
N PHE A 265 8.86 -13.71 3.12
CA PHE A 265 8.32 -14.81 3.91
C PHE A 265 9.44 -15.78 4.22
N VAL A 266 9.56 -16.19 5.48
CA VAL A 266 10.46 -17.28 5.86
C VAL A 266 9.81 -18.19 6.90
N ASP A 267 10.30 -19.41 6.97
CA ASP A 267 10.12 -20.22 8.17
C ASP A 267 11.17 -19.83 9.24
N ALA A 268 10.72 -19.49 10.44
CA ALA A 268 11.54 -19.14 11.59
C ALA A 268 11.44 -20.20 12.68
N GLU A 269 12.42 -20.22 13.60
CA GLU A 269 12.38 -21.10 14.76
C GLU A 269 11.21 -20.77 15.70
N ALA A 270 10.62 -21.82 16.27
CA ALA A 270 9.60 -21.74 17.30
C ALA A 270 9.93 -22.73 18.42
N GLU A 271 9.15 -22.73 19.49
CA GLU A 271 9.35 -23.64 20.61
C GLU A 271 9.29 -25.13 20.20
N ASN A 272 9.92 -25.98 21.00
CA ASN A 272 9.90 -27.44 20.85
C ASN A 272 10.45 -27.95 19.50
N ASN A 273 11.52 -27.33 18.98
CA ASN A 273 12.13 -27.65 17.68
C ASN A 273 11.15 -27.57 16.51
N ARG A 274 10.04 -26.85 16.67
CA ARG A 274 9.12 -26.53 15.57
C ARG A 274 9.57 -25.24 14.89
N ARG A 275 8.94 -24.95 13.76
CA ARG A 275 9.14 -23.74 12.98
C ARG A 275 7.81 -23.06 12.71
N LYS A 276 7.80 -21.77 12.49
CA LYS A 276 6.60 -20.98 12.22
C LYS A 276 6.82 -20.08 11.01
N ILE A 277 5.76 -19.63 10.38
CA ILE A 277 5.87 -18.65 9.30
C ILE A 277 5.94 -17.25 9.92
N VAL A 278 6.93 -16.47 9.47
CA VAL A 278 7.01 -15.04 9.72
C VAL A 278 7.03 -14.30 8.39
N ALA A 279 6.46 -13.10 8.37
CA ALA A 279 6.36 -12.28 7.17
C ALA A 279 6.83 -10.86 7.46
N PHE A 280 7.55 -10.27 6.53
CA PHE A 280 7.89 -8.85 6.51
C PHE A 280 7.02 -8.17 5.45
N ILE A 281 6.43 -7.02 5.76
CA ILE A 281 5.58 -6.25 4.86
C ILE A 281 5.72 -4.75 5.14
N GLY A 282 5.75 -3.92 4.10
CA GLY A 282 5.90 -2.46 4.24
C GLY A 282 6.23 -1.75 2.93
N GLY A 283 6.87 -0.58 3.02
CA GLY A 283 7.28 0.22 1.85
C GLY A 283 8.64 -0.15 1.25
N LEU A 284 9.55 -0.72 2.07
CA LEU A 284 10.90 -1.08 1.62
C LEU A 284 10.93 -2.28 0.65
N ASP A 285 11.26 -2.03 -0.63
CA ASP A 285 11.74 -3.06 -1.56
C ASP A 285 13.16 -3.52 -1.17
N LEU A 286 13.52 -4.75 -1.54
CA LEU A 286 14.90 -5.24 -1.44
C LEU A 286 15.68 -4.86 -2.69
N CYS A 287 15.90 -3.56 -2.88
CA CYS A 287 16.64 -3.00 -4.01
C CYS A 287 17.53 -1.80 -3.61
N ASP A 288 18.19 -1.22 -4.60
CA ASP A 288 19.04 -0.05 -4.50
C ASP A 288 18.32 1.19 -3.92
N GLY A 289 19.08 2.05 -3.25
CA GLY A 289 18.62 3.31 -2.67
C GLY A 289 17.82 3.21 -1.37
N ARG A 290 17.29 2.03 -1.03
CA ARG A 290 16.38 1.81 0.11
C ARG A 290 17.11 1.65 1.45
N TYR A 291 18.41 1.34 1.44
CA TYR A 291 19.17 1.29 2.68
C TYR A 291 19.41 2.71 3.20
N ASP A 292 18.87 3.01 4.37
CA ASP A 292 19.17 4.25 5.08
C ASP A 292 19.01 4.07 6.59
N THR A 293 19.37 5.12 7.31
CA THR A 293 19.23 5.25 8.75
C THR A 293 18.52 6.57 9.09
N PRO A 294 18.01 6.75 10.33
CA PRO A 294 17.38 8.01 10.74
C PRO A 294 18.26 9.27 10.61
N HIS A 295 19.58 9.11 10.39
CA HIS A 295 20.48 10.23 10.11
C HIS A 295 20.32 10.82 8.70
N HIS A 296 19.83 10.04 7.74
CA HIS A 296 19.57 10.45 6.36
C HIS A 296 20.68 11.32 5.73
N PRO A 297 21.95 10.86 5.72
CA PRO A 297 23.07 11.66 5.25
C PRO A 297 22.95 11.97 3.75
N LEU A 298 23.35 13.18 3.37
CA LEU A 298 23.31 13.65 1.98
C LEU A 298 24.62 13.34 1.23
N PHE A 299 25.75 13.60 1.88
CA PHE A 299 27.08 13.49 1.29
C PHE A 299 28.02 12.57 2.09
N ARG A 300 27.88 12.56 3.42
CA ARG A 300 28.85 11.90 4.34
C ARG A 300 28.96 10.39 4.19
N SER A 301 27.95 9.75 3.63
CA SER A 301 27.92 8.29 3.43
C SER A 301 28.30 7.83 2.02
N LEU A 302 28.53 8.77 1.10
CA LEU A 302 28.80 8.47 -0.32
C LEU A 302 30.11 7.71 -0.55
N GLN A 303 31.05 7.74 0.41
CA GLN A 303 32.29 6.97 0.38
C GLN A 303 32.29 5.78 1.36
N THR A 304 31.16 5.51 2.01
CA THR A 304 31.00 4.44 3.01
C THR A 304 29.75 3.61 2.72
N LEU A 305 28.65 3.82 3.45
CA LEU A 305 27.43 2.99 3.40
C LEU A 305 26.71 3.02 2.04
N HIS A 306 26.89 4.08 1.26
CA HIS A 306 26.19 4.33 0.00
C HIS A 306 27.14 4.39 -1.22
N MET A 307 28.41 3.99 -1.06
CA MET A 307 29.40 4.06 -2.15
C MET A 307 28.99 3.26 -3.39
N ASP A 308 28.47 2.05 -3.20
CA ASP A 308 27.98 1.18 -4.28
C ASP A 308 26.45 1.23 -4.45
N ASP A 309 25.80 2.23 -3.83
CA ASP A 309 24.33 2.35 -3.74
C ASP A 309 23.89 3.83 -3.71
N TYR A 310 24.52 4.65 -4.55
CA TYR A 310 24.07 6.01 -4.77
C TYR A 310 22.73 5.99 -5.50
N HIS A 311 21.72 6.64 -4.92
CA HIS A 311 20.40 6.77 -5.51
C HIS A 311 19.96 8.23 -5.43
N ASN A 312 19.65 8.82 -6.59
CA ASN A 312 18.96 10.10 -6.72
C ASN A 312 18.50 10.30 -8.17
N PRO A 313 17.24 9.98 -8.50
CA PRO A 313 16.70 10.14 -9.85
C PRO A 313 16.23 11.57 -10.16
N THR A 314 16.39 12.52 -9.24
CA THR A 314 16.08 13.95 -9.49
C THR A 314 17.05 14.57 -10.50
N PHE A 315 18.32 14.17 -10.47
CA PHE A 315 19.36 14.75 -11.31
C PHE A 315 19.62 13.91 -12.56
N THR A 316 19.84 14.58 -13.69
CA THR A 316 20.26 13.94 -14.95
C THR A 316 21.73 14.27 -15.25
N GLY A 317 22.47 13.33 -15.83
CA GLY A 317 23.88 13.52 -16.18
C GLY A 317 24.86 13.09 -15.09
N SER A 318 25.98 13.80 -14.95
CA SER A 318 27.02 13.45 -13.98
C SER A 318 26.55 13.79 -12.56
N THR A 319 26.48 12.76 -11.71
CA THR A 319 26.06 12.86 -10.30
C THR A 319 27.22 13.13 -9.34
N GLY A 320 28.43 13.38 -9.86
CA GLY A 320 29.59 13.70 -9.04
C GLY A 320 29.37 14.97 -8.22
N GLY A 321 29.41 14.86 -6.89
CA GLY A 321 29.15 15.97 -5.97
C GLY A 321 27.67 16.26 -5.69
N CYS A 322 26.73 15.54 -6.32
CA CYS A 322 25.31 15.64 -5.96
C CYS A 322 25.02 14.92 -4.63
N PRO A 323 24.05 15.40 -3.84
CA PRO A 323 23.57 14.66 -2.69
C PRO A 323 22.84 13.39 -3.16
N ARG A 324 22.99 12.27 -2.43
CA ARG A 324 22.00 11.19 -2.59
C ARG A 324 20.63 11.69 -2.15
N GLU A 325 19.57 11.02 -2.59
CA GLU A 325 18.23 11.16 -2.02
C GLU A 325 18.12 10.21 -0.83
N PRO A 326 18.05 10.70 0.42
CA PRO A 326 17.82 9.85 1.58
C PRO A 326 16.47 9.14 1.50
N TRP A 327 16.38 7.93 2.06
CA TRP A 327 15.20 7.09 1.97
C TRP A 327 14.59 6.89 3.36
N HIS A 328 13.59 7.71 3.70
CA HIS A 328 12.75 7.53 4.88
C HIS A 328 11.57 6.62 4.53
N ASP A 329 11.41 5.52 5.26
CA ASP A 329 10.34 4.54 4.99
C ASP A 329 10.02 3.69 6.22
N LEU A 330 8.88 2.98 6.17
CA LEU A 330 8.39 2.14 7.26
C LEU A 330 8.16 0.71 6.79
N HIS A 331 8.43 -0.24 7.68
CA HIS A 331 8.20 -1.66 7.44
C HIS A 331 7.78 -2.36 8.73
N CYS A 332 7.25 -3.58 8.65
CA CYS A 332 6.99 -4.37 9.84
C CYS A 332 7.26 -5.86 9.64
N LYS A 333 7.50 -6.57 10.75
CA LYS A 333 7.53 -8.03 10.83
C LYS A 333 6.27 -8.50 11.55
N ILE A 334 5.57 -9.44 10.94
CA ILE A 334 4.40 -10.12 11.47
C ILE A 334 4.81 -11.54 11.85
N ASP A 335 4.67 -11.84 13.15
CA ASP A 335 4.93 -13.16 13.71
C ASP A 335 3.68 -13.63 14.47
N GLY A 336 2.99 -14.61 13.90
CA GLY A 336 1.70 -15.10 14.41
C GLY A 336 0.75 -15.53 13.28
N PRO A 337 -0.52 -15.81 13.59
CA PRO A 337 -1.48 -16.34 12.62
C PRO A 337 -1.68 -15.43 11.38
N ALA A 338 -1.55 -14.11 11.55
CA ALA A 338 -1.66 -13.16 10.44
C ALA A 338 -0.57 -13.33 9.36
N ALA A 339 0.59 -13.90 9.69
CA ALA A 339 1.64 -14.18 8.69
C ALA A 339 1.18 -15.19 7.62
N TYR A 340 0.27 -16.10 7.99
CA TYR A 340 -0.29 -17.09 7.07
C TYR A 340 -1.29 -16.46 6.08
N ASP A 341 -2.00 -15.40 6.47
CA ASP A 341 -2.88 -14.66 5.54
C ASP A 341 -2.04 -13.95 4.45
N ILE A 342 -0.89 -13.38 4.82
CA ILE A 342 0.05 -12.79 3.86
C ILE A 342 0.63 -13.89 2.95
N LEU A 343 0.95 -15.07 3.49
CA LEU A 343 1.40 -16.21 2.69
C LEU A 343 0.32 -16.69 1.70
N THR A 344 -0.95 -16.78 2.12
CA THR A 344 -2.06 -17.09 1.22
C THR A 344 -2.15 -16.09 0.08
N ASN A 345 -1.95 -14.78 0.35
CA ASN A 345 -1.86 -13.79 -0.72
C ASN A 345 -0.74 -14.09 -1.73
N PHE A 346 0.45 -14.46 -1.26
CA PHE A 346 1.55 -14.87 -2.13
C PHE A 346 1.19 -16.08 -2.99
N GLU A 347 0.63 -17.13 -2.39
CA GLU A 347 0.24 -18.36 -3.09
C GLU A 347 -0.81 -18.10 -4.18
N GLU A 348 -1.83 -17.30 -3.86
CA GLU A 348 -2.86 -16.87 -4.81
C GLU A 348 -2.28 -16.10 -6.00
N CYS A 349 -1.33 -15.19 -5.75
CA CYS A 349 -0.64 -14.41 -6.77
C CYS A 349 0.31 -15.28 -7.61
N TRP A 350 1.07 -16.17 -6.97
CA TRP A 350 1.99 -17.10 -7.63
C TRP A 350 1.26 -17.99 -8.62
N LEU A 351 0.17 -18.64 -8.18
CA LEU A 351 -0.66 -19.48 -9.04
C LEU A 351 -1.23 -18.70 -10.22
N ARG A 352 -1.58 -17.42 -10.03
CA ARG A 352 -2.01 -16.55 -11.12
C ARG A 352 -0.88 -16.25 -12.10
N ALA A 353 0.30 -15.90 -11.61
CA ALA A 353 1.47 -15.60 -12.42
C ALA A 353 1.92 -16.82 -13.25
N VAL A 354 1.96 -18.02 -12.66
CA VAL A 354 2.26 -19.26 -13.38
C VAL A 354 1.27 -19.50 -14.51
N LYS A 355 -0.03 -19.29 -14.26
CA LYS A 355 -1.08 -19.43 -15.27
C LYS A 355 -0.89 -18.46 -16.45
N LEU A 356 -0.55 -17.21 -16.16
CA LEU A 356 -0.36 -16.18 -17.19
C LEU A 356 0.90 -16.41 -18.04
N THR A 357 1.98 -16.87 -17.41
CA THR A 357 3.26 -17.13 -18.09
C THR A 357 3.27 -18.46 -18.86
N GLY A 358 2.21 -19.28 -18.77
CA GLY A 358 2.11 -20.56 -19.47
C GLY A 358 3.09 -21.63 -18.98
N LYS A 359 3.79 -21.38 -17.86
CA LYS A 359 4.80 -22.28 -17.29
C LYS A 359 4.16 -23.43 -16.50
N LYS A 360 3.37 -24.28 -17.17
CA LYS A 360 2.61 -25.39 -16.56
C LYS A 360 3.45 -26.36 -15.71
N ARG A 361 4.76 -26.49 -15.95
CA ARG A 361 5.67 -27.32 -15.13
C ARG A 361 5.88 -26.80 -13.70
N LEU A 362 5.61 -25.51 -13.45
CA LEU A 362 5.76 -24.87 -12.13
C LEU A 362 4.46 -24.89 -11.29
N TYR A 363 3.38 -25.49 -11.81
CA TYR A 363 2.04 -25.37 -11.22
C TYR A 363 1.86 -26.14 -9.91
N ASP A 364 2.36 -27.38 -9.82
CA ASP A 364 2.05 -28.27 -8.69
C ASP A 364 3.22 -28.47 -7.71
N ASP A 365 4.47 -28.20 -8.12
CA ASP A 365 5.69 -28.54 -7.36
C ASP A 365 6.46 -27.32 -6.81
N ALA A 366 6.08 -26.09 -7.17
CA ALA A 366 6.82 -24.89 -6.77
C ALA A 366 6.57 -24.51 -5.31
N LEU A 367 5.30 -24.40 -4.91
CA LEU A 367 4.87 -23.99 -3.57
C LEU A 367 4.96 -25.17 -2.60
N LEU A 368 5.58 -24.94 -1.44
CA LEU A 368 5.49 -25.88 -0.33
C LEU A 368 4.07 -25.92 0.24
N LYS A 369 3.52 -27.13 0.36
CA LYS A 369 2.25 -27.37 1.04
C LYS A 369 2.51 -27.36 2.55
N ILE A 370 2.40 -26.19 3.18
CA ILE A 370 2.74 -26.00 4.60
C ILE A 370 2.01 -26.98 5.52
N GLU A 371 0.74 -27.29 5.21
CA GLU A 371 -0.07 -28.31 5.89
C GLU A 371 0.55 -29.71 5.94
N ARG A 372 1.51 -30.00 5.04
CA ARG A 372 2.20 -31.30 4.96
C ARG A 372 3.59 -31.28 5.60
N VAL A 373 4.06 -30.13 6.08
CA VAL A 373 5.37 -29.98 6.72
C VAL A 373 5.18 -30.14 8.23
N SER A 374 5.42 -31.35 8.75
CA SER A 374 5.06 -31.75 10.12
C SER A 374 5.73 -30.96 11.24
N ASN A 375 6.85 -30.28 10.97
CA ASN A 375 7.54 -29.45 11.96
C ASN A 375 7.22 -27.96 11.85
N ILE A 376 6.29 -27.53 10.96
CA ILE A 376 5.80 -26.15 10.92
C ILE A 376 4.50 -26.04 11.72
N ILE A 377 4.37 -25.03 12.57
CA ILE A 377 3.15 -24.69 13.31
C ILE A 377 2.05 -24.35 12.30
N HIS A 378 0.88 -24.97 12.42
CA HIS A 378 -0.27 -24.61 11.58
C HIS A 378 -1.05 -23.45 12.20
N VAL A 379 -1.80 -22.72 11.38
CA VAL A 379 -2.66 -21.61 11.85
C VAL A 379 -3.68 -22.09 12.89
N SER A 380 -4.15 -23.34 12.77
CA SER A 380 -5.07 -24.00 13.73
C SER A 380 -4.41 -24.34 15.06
N ASP A 381 -3.09 -24.47 15.07
CA ASP A 381 -2.29 -24.96 16.21
C ASP A 381 -1.49 -23.82 16.85
N THR A 382 -1.69 -22.59 16.37
CA THR A 382 -1.06 -21.42 16.96
C THR A 382 -1.77 -21.17 18.28
N PRO A 383 -1.06 -21.17 19.42
CA PRO A 383 -1.68 -20.94 20.72
C PRO A 383 -2.46 -19.63 20.63
N SER A 384 -3.72 -19.64 21.07
CA SER A 384 -4.33 -18.41 21.56
C SER A 384 -3.44 -17.99 22.73
N VAL A 385 -2.47 -17.12 22.49
CA VAL A 385 -1.77 -16.42 23.57
C VAL A 385 -2.91 -15.88 24.42
N GLY A 386 -2.94 -16.27 25.70
CA GLY A 386 -3.97 -15.76 26.60
C GLY A 386 -3.96 -14.24 26.51
N ASP A 387 -5.13 -13.61 26.57
CA ASP A 387 -5.28 -12.15 26.51
C ASP A 387 -4.51 -11.41 27.64
N ASP A 388 -3.81 -12.15 28.50
CA ASP A 388 -3.01 -11.67 29.63
C ASP A 388 -1.60 -11.19 29.26
N ASN A 389 -1.07 -11.48 28.05
CA ASN A 389 0.23 -10.94 27.63
C ASN A 389 0.07 -9.52 27.03
N PRO A 390 0.53 -8.45 27.69
CA PRO A 390 0.37 -7.07 27.23
C PRO A 390 1.12 -6.76 25.93
N GLU A 391 2.09 -7.59 25.52
CA GLU A 391 2.81 -7.44 24.25
C GLU A 391 2.10 -8.09 23.06
N THR A 392 0.91 -8.67 23.27
CA THR A 392 0.16 -9.37 22.22
C THR A 392 -0.46 -8.40 21.23
N TRP A 393 -0.34 -8.72 19.94
CA TRP A 393 -1.00 -7.99 18.87
C TRP A 393 -2.20 -8.76 18.30
N HIS A 394 -3.24 -8.01 17.91
CA HIS A 394 -4.29 -8.51 17.03
C HIS A 394 -4.11 -7.85 15.66
N THR A 395 -3.90 -8.66 14.64
CA THR A 395 -3.45 -8.19 13.32
C THR A 395 -4.44 -8.63 12.26
N GLN A 396 -4.84 -7.69 11.40
CA GLN A 396 -5.69 -7.97 10.25
C GLN A 396 -4.98 -7.52 8.97
N ILE A 397 -4.97 -8.39 7.97
CA ILE A 397 -4.30 -8.13 6.70
C ILE A 397 -5.30 -7.57 5.69
N PHE A 398 -4.89 -6.52 4.99
CA PHE A 398 -5.69 -5.84 3.97
C PHE A 398 -4.95 -5.79 2.64
N ARG A 399 -5.69 -5.73 1.53
CA ARG A 399 -5.12 -5.69 0.18
C ARG A 399 -5.87 -4.74 -0.75
N SER A 400 -5.18 -4.34 -1.82
CA SER A 400 -5.74 -3.72 -3.02
C SER A 400 -5.37 -4.61 -4.20
N ILE A 401 -6.26 -5.53 -4.57
CA ILE A 401 -5.97 -6.55 -5.59
C ILE A 401 -7.25 -6.99 -6.28
N ASP A 402 -7.13 -7.53 -7.50
CA ASP A 402 -8.29 -7.99 -8.26
C ASP A 402 -8.14 -9.42 -8.78
N SER A 403 -9.24 -10.00 -9.27
CA SER A 403 -9.29 -11.38 -9.80
C SER A 403 -8.42 -11.59 -11.04
N THR A 404 -7.80 -10.55 -11.61
CA THR A 404 -6.82 -10.69 -12.69
C THR A 404 -5.41 -10.95 -12.16
N SER A 405 -5.19 -10.71 -10.87
CA SER A 405 -3.92 -10.82 -10.15
C SER A 405 -3.88 -11.98 -9.15
N VAL A 406 -5.01 -12.59 -8.82
CA VAL A 406 -5.08 -13.77 -7.93
C VAL A 406 -5.82 -14.95 -8.53
N MET A 407 -5.49 -16.15 -8.05
CA MET A 407 -6.26 -17.37 -8.22
C MET A 407 -6.75 -17.80 -6.82
N GLY A 408 -8.02 -17.59 -6.51
CA GLY A 408 -8.56 -17.94 -5.18
C GLY A 408 -9.88 -17.23 -4.83
N PHE A 409 -10.16 -16.11 -5.49
CA PHE A 409 -11.41 -15.39 -5.27
C PHE A 409 -12.65 -16.26 -5.53
N PRO A 410 -13.73 -16.08 -4.73
CA PRO A 410 -14.96 -16.82 -4.90
C PRO A 410 -15.54 -16.67 -6.31
N LYS A 411 -16.15 -17.74 -6.82
CA LYS A 411 -16.84 -17.71 -8.13
C LYS A 411 -18.26 -17.19 -8.02
N GLU A 412 -18.91 -17.44 -6.89
CA GLU A 412 -20.28 -17.02 -6.63
C GLU A 412 -20.33 -15.58 -6.11
N PRO A 413 -21.19 -14.70 -6.66
CA PRO A 413 -21.28 -13.31 -6.22
C PRO A 413 -21.64 -13.15 -4.74
N LYS A 414 -22.42 -14.07 -4.16
CA LYS A 414 -22.81 -14.00 -2.74
C LYS A 414 -21.59 -14.10 -1.83
N ASP A 415 -20.77 -15.10 -2.04
CA ASP A 415 -19.53 -15.33 -1.29
C ASP A 415 -18.52 -14.18 -1.47
N ALA A 416 -18.50 -13.57 -2.67
CA ALA A 416 -17.68 -12.40 -2.93
C ALA A 416 -18.13 -11.19 -2.09
N LEU A 417 -19.45 -10.98 -1.95
CA LEU A 417 -20.03 -9.91 -1.13
C LEU A 417 -19.79 -10.13 0.37
N GLU A 418 -19.84 -11.37 0.86
CA GLU A 418 -19.51 -11.70 2.26
C GLU A 418 -18.06 -11.33 2.63
N LYS A 419 -17.19 -11.26 1.62
CA LYS A 419 -15.78 -10.83 1.73
C LYS A 419 -15.54 -9.39 1.27
N ASN A 420 -16.60 -8.59 1.14
CA ASN A 420 -16.59 -7.19 0.66
C ASN A 420 -15.79 -7.01 -0.66
N LEU A 421 -15.79 -8.03 -1.51
CA LEU A 421 -15.20 -7.91 -2.84
C LEU A 421 -16.18 -7.13 -3.73
N VAL A 422 -15.69 -6.03 -4.29
CA VAL A 422 -16.46 -5.19 -5.20
C VAL A 422 -16.52 -5.87 -6.57
N CYS A 423 -17.74 -6.07 -7.07
CA CYS A 423 -17.96 -6.55 -8.42
C CYS A 423 -17.78 -5.41 -9.43
N GLY A 424 -16.58 -5.32 -10.02
CA GLY A 424 -16.32 -4.54 -11.22
C GLY A 424 -16.82 -5.25 -12.49
N LYS A 425 -16.56 -4.67 -13.67
CA LYS A 425 -16.90 -5.30 -14.96
C LYS A 425 -16.15 -6.62 -15.15
N ASN A 426 -16.79 -7.74 -14.82
CA ASN A 426 -16.23 -9.09 -14.91
C ASN A 426 -14.93 -9.29 -14.11
N VAL A 427 -14.71 -8.48 -13.08
CA VAL A 427 -13.54 -8.52 -12.20
C VAL A 427 -14.02 -8.33 -10.77
N LEU A 428 -13.58 -9.20 -9.86
CA LEU A 428 -13.77 -9.00 -8.43
C LEU A 428 -12.57 -8.21 -7.89
N ILE A 429 -12.82 -7.21 -7.05
CA ILE A 429 -11.81 -6.29 -6.55
C ILE A 429 -11.87 -6.29 -5.02
N ASP A 430 -10.75 -6.60 -4.38
CA ASP A 430 -10.53 -6.37 -2.96
C ASP A 430 -10.01 -4.94 -2.78
N MET A 431 -10.75 -4.13 -2.02
CA MET A 431 -10.41 -2.76 -1.64
C MET A 431 -10.32 -2.62 -0.11
N SER A 432 -9.93 -3.69 0.57
CA SER A 432 -9.90 -3.73 2.03
C SER A 432 -8.90 -2.74 2.64
N ILE A 433 -7.81 -2.36 1.94
CA ILE A 433 -6.92 -1.27 2.39
C ILE A 433 -7.72 0.03 2.52
N HIS A 434 -8.46 0.41 1.47
CA HIS A 434 -9.28 1.63 1.50
C HIS A 434 -10.33 1.57 2.61
N THR A 435 -10.98 0.41 2.78
CA THR A 435 -12.00 0.20 3.82
C THR A 435 -11.42 0.32 5.23
N ALA A 436 -10.22 -0.25 5.45
CA ALA A 436 -9.52 -0.16 6.72
C ALA A 436 -9.13 1.28 7.07
N TYR A 437 -8.60 2.04 6.11
CA TYR A 437 -8.31 3.48 6.28
C TYR A 437 -9.56 4.28 6.64
N VAL A 438 -10.67 4.09 5.90
CA VAL A 438 -11.95 4.77 6.20
C VAL A 438 -12.41 4.45 7.62
N LYS A 439 -12.36 3.17 8.03
CA LYS A 439 -12.73 2.77 9.39
C LYS A 439 -11.84 3.44 10.44
N ALA A 440 -10.52 3.43 10.25
CA ALA A 440 -9.56 4.02 11.18
C ALA A 440 -9.78 5.54 11.36
N ILE A 441 -10.01 6.27 10.26
CA ILE A 441 -10.28 7.71 10.29
C ILE A 441 -11.60 8.00 11.02
N ARG A 442 -12.66 7.24 10.71
CA ARG A 442 -13.96 7.41 11.36
C ARG A 442 -13.93 7.13 12.86
N ALA A 443 -13.08 6.20 13.29
CA ALA A 443 -12.89 5.83 14.68
C ALA A 443 -11.95 6.79 15.45
N ALA A 444 -11.15 7.62 14.76
CA ALA A 444 -10.14 8.45 15.40
C ALA A 444 -10.76 9.46 16.39
N GLN A 445 -10.25 9.47 17.63
CA GLN A 445 -10.77 10.32 18.71
C GLN A 445 -9.92 11.56 19.01
N HIS A 446 -8.60 11.48 18.80
CA HIS A 446 -7.65 12.51 19.26
C HIS A 446 -6.82 13.12 18.14
N TYR A 447 -6.12 12.28 17.37
CA TYR A 447 -5.33 12.77 16.25
C TYR A 447 -5.13 11.68 15.20
N ILE A 448 -4.69 12.09 14.01
CA ILE A 448 -4.26 11.21 12.93
C ILE A 448 -2.85 11.64 12.51
N TYR A 449 -1.97 10.66 12.35
CA TYR A 449 -0.63 10.85 11.80
C TYR A 449 -0.49 9.97 10.56
N ILE A 450 -0.10 10.57 9.43
CA ILE A 450 0.08 9.88 8.15
C ILE A 450 1.45 10.24 7.59
N GLU A 451 2.23 9.22 7.27
CA GLU A 451 3.36 9.32 6.35
C GLU A 451 2.99 8.58 5.06
N SER A 452 3.12 9.23 3.91
CA SER A 452 2.81 8.60 2.63
C SER A 452 3.58 9.25 1.49
N GLN A 453 3.95 8.45 0.48
CA GLN A 453 4.58 8.97 -0.74
C GLN A 453 3.62 9.86 -1.55
N TYR A 454 2.31 9.60 -1.49
CA TYR A 454 1.30 10.34 -2.23
C TYR A 454 0.12 10.71 -1.34
N PHE A 455 -0.41 11.91 -1.54
CA PHE A 455 -1.65 12.33 -0.88
C PHE A 455 -2.63 12.97 -1.87
N ILE A 456 -3.38 12.11 -2.57
CA ILE A 456 -4.31 12.50 -3.65
C ILE A 456 -5.61 11.70 -3.52
N GLY A 457 -6.75 12.38 -3.58
CA GLY A 457 -8.02 11.67 -3.58
C GLY A 457 -9.25 12.55 -3.43
N SER A 458 -10.39 11.88 -3.38
CA SER A 458 -11.72 12.48 -3.26
C SER A 458 -12.00 13.53 -4.34
N SER A 459 -11.61 13.23 -5.59
CA SER A 459 -11.74 14.19 -6.71
C SER A 459 -13.15 14.68 -6.95
N TYR A 460 -14.16 13.84 -6.65
CA TYR A 460 -15.58 14.20 -6.75
C TYR A 460 -15.97 15.46 -5.93
N ASN A 461 -15.18 15.81 -4.91
CA ASN A 461 -15.36 17.01 -4.08
C ASN A 461 -14.39 18.16 -4.41
N TRP A 462 -13.50 18.01 -5.40
CA TRP A 462 -12.65 19.13 -5.86
C TRP A 462 -13.47 20.24 -6.52
N SER A 463 -12.94 21.45 -6.54
CA SER A 463 -13.55 22.61 -7.22
C SER A 463 -13.74 22.35 -8.72
N GLU A 464 -12.79 21.66 -9.34
CA GLU A 464 -12.71 21.33 -10.76
C GLU A 464 -12.27 19.86 -10.92
N TYR A 465 -12.42 19.29 -12.13
CA TYR A 465 -11.98 17.92 -12.46
C TYR A 465 -12.65 16.80 -11.63
N LYS A 466 -13.91 16.98 -11.25
CA LYS A 466 -14.65 16.06 -10.38
C LYS A 466 -14.73 14.62 -10.91
N ASP A 467 -14.81 14.47 -12.23
CA ASP A 467 -14.98 13.17 -12.91
C ASP A 467 -13.66 12.47 -13.28
N LEU A 468 -12.51 12.96 -12.80
CA LEU A 468 -11.18 12.40 -13.12
C LEU A 468 -11.02 10.93 -12.68
N GLY A 469 -11.69 10.53 -11.60
CA GLY A 469 -11.73 9.15 -11.13
C GLY A 469 -10.83 8.83 -9.93
N ALA A 470 -10.21 9.83 -9.29
CA ALA A 470 -9.49 9.67 -8.02
C ALA A 470 -10.47 9.62 -6.84
N ASN A 471 -11.35 8.62 -6.85
CA ASN A 471 -12.56 8.56 -6.01
C ASN A 471 -12.34 7.92 -4.62
N ASN A 472 -11.08 7.69 -4.21
CA ASN A 472 -10.84 7.22 -2.85
C ASN A 472 -11.35 8.27 -1.83
N LEU A 473 -11.86 7.79 -0.70
CA LEU A 473 -12.54 8.65 0.29
C LEU A 473 -11.58 9.29 1.32
N ILE A 474 -10.29 8.94 1.29
CA ILE A 474 -9.38 9.20 2.42
C ILE A 474 -9.26 10.69 2.76
N PRO A 475 -8.97 11.59 1.79
CA PRO A 475 -8.89 13.01 2.09
C PRO A 475 -10.21 13.60 2.63
N MET A 476 -11.35 13.19 2.06
CA MET A 476 -12.64 13.73 2.49
C MET A 476 -13.06 13.21 3.86
N GLU A 477 -12.81 11.93 4.18
CA GLU A 477 -13.07 11.38 5.52
C GLU A 477 -12.27 12.12 6.60
N ILE A 478 -11.01 12.48 6.30
CA ILE A 478 -10.18 13.29 7.21
C ILE A 478 -10.77 14.69 7.40
N ALA A 479 -11.12 15.38 6.31
CA ALA A 479 -11.69 16.72 6.39
C ALA A 479 -13.04 16.74 7.13
N LEU A 480 -13.89 15.73 6.91
CA LEU A 480 -15.15 15.57 7.63
C LEU A 480 -14.93 15.23 9.11
N LYS A 481 -13.97 14.36 9.44
CA LYS A 481 -13.63 14.06 10.83
C LYS A 481 -13.20 15.31 11.59
N ILE A 482 -12.37 16.16 10.98
CA ILE A 482 -11.99 17.45 11.55
C ILE A 482 -13.22 18.35 11.71
N ALA A 483 -14.04 18.49 10.68
CA ALA A 483 -15.26 19.29 10.72
C ALA A 483 -16.20 18.86 11.85
N GLU A 484 -16.39 17.56 12.05
CA GLU A 484 -17.17 17.01 13.17
C GLU A 484 -16.59 17.39 14.53
N LYS A 485 -15.27 17.26 14.72
CA LYS A 485 -14.60 17.61 15.97
C LYS A 485 -14.67 19.11 16.26
N ILE A 486 -14.59 19.96 15.23
CA ILE A 486 -14.85 21.40 15.35
C ILE A 486 -16.28 21.67 15.81
N LYS A 487 -17.28 21.04 15.17
CA LYS A 487 -18.69 21.20 15.55
C LYS A 487 -18.99 20.71 16.97
N ALA A 488 -18.28 19.69 17.43
CA ALA A 488 -18.36 19.19 18.80
C ALA A 488 -17.55 20.01 19.81
N ASN A 489 -16.77 21.00 19.36
CA ASN A 489 -15.80 21.74 20.17
C ASN A 489 -14.81 20.81 20.91
N GLU A 490 -14.35 19.78 20.21
CA GLU A 490 -13.38 18.79 20.69
C GLU A 490 -12.02 19.00 20.05
N ARG A 491 -10.95 18.87 20.86
CA ARG A 491 -9.58 18.98 20.34
C ARG A 491 -9.26 17.81 19.43
N PHE A 492 -8.88 18.10 18.19
CA PHE A 492 -8.44 17.10 17.22
C PHE A 492 -7.40 17.69 16.28
N ALA A 493 -6.39 16.89 15.90
CA ALA A 493 -5.34 17.33 14.98
C ALA A 493 -4.96 16.24 13.98
N VAL A 494 -4.56 16.65 12.79
CA VAL A 494 -4.10 15.76 11.72
C VAL A 494 -2.76 16.26 11.19
N TYR A 495 -1.79 15.36 11.14
CA TYR A 495 -0.44 15.61 10.67
C TYR A 495 -0.15 14.67 9.49
N ILE A 496 0.18 15.24 8.34
CA ILE A 496 0.41 14.51 7.10
C ILE A 496 1.80 14.86 6.58
N ILE A 497 2.66 13.86 6.51
CA ILE A 497 4.01 13.98 5.97
C ILE A 497 4.04 13.30 4.61
N ILE A 498 4.47 14.08 3.63
CA ILE A 498 4.59 13.71 2.22
C ILE A 498 5.96 14.17 1.72
N PRO A 499 6.53 13.55 0.68
CA PRO A 499 7.80 14.02 0.14
C PRO A 499 7.65 15.45 -0.42
N MET A 500 8.74 16.21 -0.45
CA MET A 500 8.73 17.60 -0.95
C MET A 500 8.21 17.66 -2.40
N TRP A 501 8.56 16.64 -3.18
CA TRP A 501 7.90 16.26 -4.44
C TRP A 501 8.01 14.74 -4.62
N PRO A 502 7.13 14.11 -5.42
CA PRO A 502 7.30 12.72 -5.82
C PRO A 502 8.62 12.49 -6.55
N GLU A 503 9.28 11.37 -6.28
CA GLU A 503 10.55 10.96 -6.88
C GLU A 503 10.61 11.19 -8.40
N GLY A 504 11.74 11.73 -8.88
CA GLY A 504 11.99 12.08 -10.28
C GLY A 504 12.24 13.57 -10.51
N ASP A 505 12.34 13.99 -11.78
CA ASP A 505 12.56 15.40 -12.13
C ASP A 505 11.36 16.26 -11.66
N PRO A 506 11.55 17.20 -10.71
CA PRO A 506 10.48 18.04 -10.19
C PRO A 506 9.89 18.97 -11.25
N THR A 507 10.64 19.28 -12.32
CA THR A 507 10.15 20.06 -13.45
C THR A 507 9.46 19.20 -14.52
N GLY A 508 9.55 17.88 -14.38
CA GLY A 508 8.95 16.90 -15.28
C GLY A 508 7.41 16.93 -15.26
N ALA A 509 6.81 16.64 -16.40
CA ALA A 509 5.36 16.71 -16.59
C ALA A 509 4.57 15.77 -15.65
N ALA A 510 5.11 14.59 -15.34
CA ALA A 510 4.49 13.64 -14.42
C ALA A 510 4.47 14.19 -12.98
N THR A 511 5.62 14.63 -12.48
CA THR A 511 5.76 15.20 -11.13
C THR A 511 4.89 16.44 -10.94
N GLN A 512 4.92 17.36 -11.90
CA GLN A 512 4.06 18.56 -11.89
C GLN A 512 2.56 18.21 -11.89
N ARG A 513 2.17 17.15 -12.60
CA ARG A 513 0.78 16.67 -12.61
C ARG A 513 0.35 16.10 -11.27
N ILE A 514 1.22 15.33 -10.61
CA ILE A 514 0.96 14.76 -9.29
C ILE A 514 0.84 15.88 -8.25
N LEU A 515 1.78 16.84 -8.25
CA LEU A 515 1.74 18.02 -7.38
C LEU A 515 0.47 18.86 -7.58
N PHE A 516 0.00 19.00 -8.82
CA PHE A 516 -1.27 19.67 -9.11
C PHE A 516 -2.47 18.97 -8.46
N TRP A 517 -2.56 17.64 -8.56
CA TRP A 517 -3.66 16.88 -7.95
C TRP A 517 -3.58 16.83 -6.43
N GLN A 518 -2.36 16.80 -5.87
CA GLN A 518 -2.13 16.95 -4.44
C GLN A 518 -2.63 18.31 -3.95
N HIS A 519 -2.28 19.39 -4.67
CA HIS A 519 -2.76 20.74 -4.35
C HIS A 519 -4.30 20.83 -4.37
N LYS A 520 -4.97 20.27 -5.38
CA LYS A 520 -6.45 20.24 -5.44
C LYS A 520 -7.07 19.46 -4.28
N THR A 521 -6.41 18.39 -3.84
CA THR A 521 -6.81 17.62 -2.65
C THR A 521 -6.69 18.46 -1.38
N MET A 522 -5.55 19.13 -1.18
CA MET A 522 -5.30 20.01 -0.03
C MET A 522 -6.27 21.20 -0.01
N GLU A 523 -6.51 21.84 -1.16
CA GLU A 523 -7.48 22.95 -1.32
C GLU A 523 -8.87 22.53 -0.86
N MET A 524 -9.34 21.36 -1.32
CA MET A 524 -10.66 20.83 -0.95
C MET A 524 -10.77 20.58 0.56
N MET A 525 -9.74 20.01 1.19
CA MET A 525 -9.74 19.74 2.64
C MET A 525 -9.74 21.04 3.44
N TYR A 526 -8.82 21.96 3.15
CA TYR A 526 -8.74 23.24 3.86
C TYR A 526 -10.02 24.07 3.71
N LYS A 527 -10.62 24.08 2.53
CA LYS A 527 -11.90 24.75 2.29
C LYS A 527 -13.04 24.13 3.11
N THR A 528 -13.09 22.81 3.22
CA THR A 528 -14.09 22.11 4.03
C THR A 528 -13.98 22.50 5.50
N ILE A 529 -12.76 22.49 6.04
CA ILE A 529 -12.47 22.86 7.43
C ILE A 529 -12.80 24.34 7.68
N TYR A 530 -12.35 25.25 6.81
CA TYR A 530 -12.64 26.67 6.91
C TYR A 530 -14.14 26.97 6.90
N ASN A 531 -14.89 26.35 5.97
CA ASN A 531 -16.34 26.53 5.92
C ASN A 531 -17.02 26.07 7.21
N THR A 532 -16.51 25.01 7.84
CA THR A 532 -17.03 24.54 9.12
C THR A 532 -16.73 25.52 10.26
N LEU A 533 -15.52 26.11 10.30
CA LEU A 533 -15.20 27.17 11.27
C LEU A 533 -16.16 28.36 11.14
N VAL A 534 -16.45 28.79 9.91
CA VAL A 534 -17.43 29.86 9.63
C VAL A 534 -18.84 29.46 10.07
N GLU A 535 -19.26 28.22 9.80
CA GLU A 535 -20.58 27.69 10.17
C GLU A 535 -20.82 27.78 11.69
N VAL A 536 -19.78 27.54 12.49
CA VAL A 536 -19.86 27.58 13.96
C VAL A 536 -19.38 28.89 14.60
N GLY A 537 -18.99 29.89 13.80
CA GLY A 537 -18.55 31.21 14.27
C GLY A 537 -17.18 31.23 14.95
N LEU A 538 -16.26 30.36 14.52
CA LEU A 538 -14.91 30.19 15.09
C LEU A 538 -13.77 30.68 14.20
N GLU A 539 -14.07 31.20 13.01
CA GLU A 539 -13.10 31.64 12.00
C GLU A 539 -12.23 32.82 12.43
N ALA A 540 -12.66 33.61 13.41
CA ALA A 540 -11.88 34.71 13.98
C ALA A 540 -10.88 34.24 15.07
N VAL A 541 -11.06 33.02 15.59
CA VAL A 541 -10.28 32.46 16.71
C VAL A 541 -9.31 31.38 16.24
N PHE A 542 -9.75 30.53 15.31
CA PHE A 542 -8.96 29.42 14.81
C PHE A 542 -8.77 29.49 13.30
N SER A 543 -7.67 28.92 12.85
CA SER A 543 -7.33 28.68 11.45
C SER A 543 -7.48 27.19 11.12
N PRO A 544 -7.68 26.84 9.84
CA PRO A 544 -7.66 25.43 9.43
C PRO A 544 -6.35 24.69 9.79
N GLN A 545 -5.23 25.39 9.87
CA GLN A 545 -3.91 24.84 10.22
C GLN A 545 -3.80 24.44 11.69
N ASP A 546 -4.67 24.94 12.56
CA ASP A 546 -4.77 24.45 13.95
C ASP A 546 -5.27 22.99 14.01
N TYR A 547 -5.85 22.49 12.91
CA TYR A 547 -6.43 21.14 12.81
C TYR A 547 -5.75 20.25 11.75
N LEU A 548 -5.28 20.80 10.63
CA LEU A 548 -4.69 20.04 9.52
C LEU A 548 -3.34 20.62 9.09
N ASN A 549 -2.29 19.81 9.21
CA ASN A 549 -0.93 20.21 8.90
C ASN A 549 -0.28 19.25 7.90
N PHE A 550 0.36 19.83 6.88
CA PHE A 550 1.17 19.12 5.90
C PHE A 550 2.64 19.47 6.09
N PHE A 551 3.50 18.45 6.10
CA PHE A 551 4.95 18.60 6.20
C PHE A 551 5.64 17.79 5.12
N CYS A 552 6.91 18.12 4.87
CA CYS A 552 7.84 17.27 4.15
C CYS A 552 9.13 17.13 4.94
N LEU A 553 9.92 16.11 4.61
CA LEU A 553 11.22 15.86 5.20
C LEU A 553 12.31 16.49 4.32
N GLY A 554 13.37 16.97 4.96
CA GLY A 554 14.54 17.52 4.28
C GLY A 554 15.72 17.58 5.24
N ASN A 555 16.92 17.40 4.69
CA ASN A 555 18.17 17.50 5.45
C ASN A 555 19.07 18.59 4.85
N ARG A 556 20.03 19.06 5.63
CA ARG A 556 21.07 19.99 5.18
C ARG A 556 22.34 19.75 5.98
N GLU A 557 23.42 19.41 5.29
CA GLU A 557 24.73 19.16 5.90
C GLU A 557 25.65 20.36 5.67
N ALA A 558 26.40 20.74 6.70
CA ALA A 558 27.53 21.65 6.52
C ALA A 558 28.69 20.87 5.88
N VAL A 559 29.36 21.49 4.90
CA VAL A 559 30.61 20.97 4.34
C VAL A 559 31.67 21.05 5.43
N ASP A 560 32.28 19.91 5.78
CA ASP A 560 33.45 19.92 6.66
C ASP A 560 34.60 20.60 5.89
N MET A 561 35.06 21.75 6.39
CA MET A 561 36.12 22.62 5.83
C MET A 561 37.50 21.92 5.70
N HIS A 562 37.58 20.60 5.85
CA HIS A 562 38.79 19.80 5.78
C HIS A 562 38.88 18.88 4.55
N GLU A 563 37.90 18.89 3.64
CA GLU A 563 38.00 18.19 2.36
C GLU A 563 38.15 19.15 1.17
N ASN A 564 39.15 18.85 0.32
CA ASN A 564 39.83 19.73 -0.63
C ASN A 564 38.92 20.44 -1.67
N ILE A 565 38.97 21.77 -1.68
CA ILE A 565 38.49 22.61 -2.79
C ILE A 565 39.52 22.57 -3.93
N VAL A 566 39.16 21.98 -5.07
CA VAL A 566 39.81 22.27 -6.36
C VAL A 566 38.76 22.89 -7.29
N GLY A 567 38.68 24.23 -7.27
CA GLY A 567 37.79 24.98 -8.15
C GLY A 567 38.52 25.44 -9.43
N SER A 568 37.97 25.10 -10.60
CA SER A 568 38.24 25.82 -11.85
C SER A 568 36.95 26.52 -12.29
N GLY A 569 36.99 27.85 -12.37
CA GLY A 569 35.83 28.69 -12.57
C GLY A 569 35.33 28.74 -14.02
N ILE A 570 34.09 28.29 -14.24
CA ILE A 570 33.10 28.78 -15.23
C ILE A 570 31.71 28.48 -14.60
N PRO A 571 30.69 29.37 -14.67
CA PRO A 571 29.36 29.06 -14.15
C PRO A 571 28.69 27.99 -15.03
N PRO A 572 28.20 26.88 -14.47
CA PRO A 572 27.50 25.88 -15.25
C PRO A 572 26.03 26.27 -15.52
N PRO A 573 25.41 25.69 -16.56
CA PRO A 573 24.00 25.94 -16.88
C PRO A 573 23.05 25.46 -15.76
N PRO A 574 21.80 25.97 -15.72
CA PRO A 574 20.80 25.52 -14.74
C PRO A 574 20.61 24.00 -14.80
N ASN A 575 20.46 23.38 -13.63
CA ASN A 575 20.43 21.92 -13.35
C ASN A 575 21.77 21.18 -13.38
N THR A 576 22.90 21.89 -13.33
CA THR A 576 24.20 21.28 -13.00
C THR A 576 24.50 21.51 -11.52
N PRO A 577 25.00 20.51 -10.77
CA PRO A 577 25.38 20.69 -9.37
C PRO A 577 26.38 21.85 -9.22
N GLN A 578 26.10 22.75 -8.28
CA GLN A 578 27.08 23.72 -7.83
C GLN A 578 28.05 22.95 -6.90
N VAL A 579 29.31 22.83 -7.34
CA VAL A 579 30.41 22.27 -6.55
C VAL A 579 30.70 23.16 -5.35
#